data_AF-A0A966W212-F1
#
_entry.id   AF-A0A966W212-F1
#
_cell.length_a   1.000
_cell.length_b   1.000
_cell.length_c   1.000
_cell.angle_alpha   90.00
_cell.angle_beta   90.00
_cell.angle_gamma   90.00
#
_symmetry.space_group_name_H-M   'P 1'
#
loop_
_entity.id
_entity.type
_entity.pdbx_description
1 polymer ?
#
loop_
_entity_poly.entity_id
_entity_poly.type
_entity_poly.pdbx_seq_one_letter_code
_entity_poly.pdbx_strand_id
1 'polypeptide(L)'
;MKTKALLVAGLMMAASAASSLAQTVYSVNAVGFVNVTFSPGFTLACNPLNGATNTVLALFPSVPNGTSIFKFDSVSGSYTGSTFLFGSWNNPSMTLVPGEGFFFKNPTGTPITNTFVGNVMQGTLTTPLSAGFTLVGSQVPQTGLVSTDLGVPIGNAESIFKFDSVSQSYTGGSFLFGSWSGGVEPTVGVGEGFFVKKNASGSWTRTFSVNQ
;
A
#
# COMPACT_ATOMS: atom_id res chain seq x y z
N MET A 1 -12.87 -18.33 94.37
CA MET A 1 -11.50 -17.77 94.40
C MET A 1 -10.89 -17.97 93.01
N LYS A 2 -10.66 -16.87 92.26
CA LYS A 2 -9.37 -16.41 91.67
C LYS A 2 -8.71 -17.44 90.70
N THR A 3 -8.16 -17.17 89.51
CA THR A 3 -7.53 -15.98 88.91
C THR A 3 -7.22 -16.25 87.42
N LYS A 4 -7.34 -15.21 86.56
CA LYS A 4 -6.55 -14.80 85.37
C LYS A 4 -5.61 -15.79 84.62
N ALA A 5 -5.60 -15.73 83.28
CA ALA A 5 -4.48 -15.22 82.46
C ALA A 5 -4.83 -15.12 80.96
N LEU A 6 -4.35 -14.04 80.33
CA LEU A 6 -4.45 -13.65 78.91
C LEU A 6 -3.15 -14.09 78.20
N LEU A 7 -3.18 -14.50 76.92
CA LEU A 7 -2.03 -14.32 76.01
C LEU A 7 -2.47 -14.30 74.53
N VAL A 8 -1.89 -13.36 73.80
CA VAL A 8 -2.14 -12.99 72.40
C VAL A 8 -1.06 -13.61 71.50
N ALA A 9 -1.45 -14.15 70.34
CA ALA A 9 -0.63 -14.32 69.13
C ALA A 9 -1.61 -14.60 67.96
N GLY A 10 -1.60 -14.00 66.77
CA GLY A 10 -0.60 -13.21 66.07
C GLY A 10 -0.37 -13.81 64.67
N LEU A 11 -1.00 -13.22 63.64
CA LEU A 11 -0.66 -13.23 62.20
C LEU A 11 -0.66 -14.56 61.41
N MET A 12 -1.42 -14.62 60.30
CA MET A 12 -0.97 -14.19 58.96
C MET A 12 -2.10 -14.41 57.94
N MET A 13 -2.69 -13.31 57.44
CA MET A 13 -3.41 -13.35 56.16
C MET A 13 -2.35 -13.32 55.05
N ALA A 14 -2.16 -14.43 54.34
CA ALA A 14 -1.39 -14.44 53.12
C ALA A 14 -2.22 -13.77 52.01
N ALA A 15 -2.03 -12.46 51.82
CA ALA A 15 -2.45 -11.80 50.59
C ALA A 15 -1.52 -12.30 49.47
N SER A 16 -1.99 -13.23 48.65
CA SER A 16 -1.33 -13.53 47.38
C SER A 16 -1.48 -12.31 46.48
N ALA A 17 -0.46 -11.47 46.42
CA ALA A 17 -0.34 -10.49 45.35
C ALA A 17 -0.17 -11.28 44.04
N ALA A 18 -1.27 -11.46 43.31
CA ALA A 18 -1.19 -11.86 41.92
C ALA A 18 -0.47 -10.71 41.20
N SER A 19 0.81 -10.91 40.89
CA SER A 19 1.53 -10.00 40.00
C SER A 19 0.78 -10.02 38.67
N SER A 20 0.06 -8.95 38.35
CA SER A 20 -0.43 -8.75 36.99
C SER A 20 0.80 -8.54 36.12
N LEU A 21 1.27 -9.61 35.49
CA LEU A 21 2.16 -9.45 34.35
C LEU A 21 1.30 -8.75 33.30
N ALA A 22 1.49 -7.44 33.14
CA ALA A 22 1.03 -6.77 31.94
C ALA A 22 1.71 -7.51 30.78
N GLN A 23 0.96 -8.38 30.11
CA GLN A 23 1.41 -8.95 28.87
C GLN A 23 1.58 -7.77 27.93
N THR A 24 2.83 -7.43 27.60
CA THR A 24 3.12 -6.50 26.51
C THR A 24 2.57 -7.14 25.25
N VAL A 25 1.34 -6.81 24.89
CA VAL A 25 0.78 -7.16 23.59
C VAL A 25 1.49 -6.26 22.60
N TYR A 26 2.59 -6.75 22.03
CA TYR A 26 3.13 -6.14 20.83
C TYR A 26 2.08 -6.36 19.74
N SER A 27 1.47 -5.28 19.24
CA SER A 27 0.72 -5.39 18.00
C SER A 27 1.71 -5.81 16.92
N VAL A 28 1.63 -7.06 16.46
CA VAL A 28 2.40 -7.50 15.28
C VAL A 28 2.05 -6.62 14.09
N ASN A 29 0.80 -6.14 14.02
CA ASN A 29 0.29 -5.34 12.94
C ASN A 29 0.59 -3.85 13.15
N ALA A 30 1.29 -3.23 12.20
CA ALA A 30 1.39 -1.78 12.13
C ALA A 30 0.18 -1.21 11.37
N VAL A 31 -0.47 -0.22 11.94
CA VAL A 31 -1.57 0.54 11.32
C VAL A 31 -1.09 1.97 11.13
N GLY A 32 -1.40 2.56 9.98
CA GLY A 32 -1.02 3.92 9.69
C GLY A 32 -1.94 4.58 8.68
N PHE A 33 -1.50 5.74 8.22
CA PHE A 33 -2.13 6.45 7.12
C PHE A 33 -1.08 6.97 6.16
N VAL A 34 -1.46 7.13 4.89
CA VAL A 34 -0.64 7.72 3.83
C VAL A 34 -1.49 8.72 3.06
N ASN A 35 -0.99 9.94 2.93
CA ASN A 35 -1.58 10.96 2.05
C ASN A 35 -0.99 10.83 0.65
N VAL A 36 -1.85 10.65 -0.35
CA VAL A 36 -1.49 10.68 -1.76
C VAL A 36 -2.22 11.83 -2.43
N THR A 37 -1.48 12.65 -3.17
CA THR A 37 -2.00 13.80 -3.89
C THR A 37 -2.19 13.47 -5.36
N PHE A 38 -3.37 13.78 -5.88
CA PHE A 38 -3.82 13.59 -7.25
C PHE A 38 -3.91 14.95 -7.93
N SER A 39 -2.89 15.27 -8.74
CA SER A 39 -2.85 16.50 -9.55
C SER A 39 -4.01 16.56 -10.54
N PRO A 40 -4.40 17.74 -11.03
CA PRO A 40 -5.32 17.86 -12.17
C PRO A 40 -4.92 16.96 -13.34
N GLY A 41 -5.88 16.24 -13.93
CA GLY A 41 -5.59 15.23 -14.95
C GLY A 41 -5.32 13.86 -14.34
N PHE A 42 -4.38 13.11 -14.91
CA PHE A 42 -4.08 11.74 -14.51
C PHE A 42 -2.94 11.66 -13.49
N THR A 43 -3.06 10.71 -12.56
CA THR A 43 -1.99 10.28 -11.66
C THR A 43 -1.97 8.76 -11.64
N LEU A 44 -0.79 8.14 -11.71
CA LEU A 44 -0.63 6.73 -11.41
C LEU A 44 -0.40 6.55 -9.90
N ALA A 45 -1.26 5.76 -9.27
CA ALA A 45 -1.20 5.49 -7.85
C ALA A 45 -1.38 4.01 -7.56
N CYS A 46 -1.05 3.61 -6.33
CA CYS A 46 -1.43 2.35 -5.74
C CYS A 46 -1.96 2.59 -4.33
N ASN A 47 -2.71 1.63 -3.79
CA ASN A 47 -3.07 1.64 -2.38
C ASN A 47 -1.92 1.04 -1.57
N PRO A 48 -1.20 1.80 -0.73
CA PRO A 48 -0.04 1.28 -0.01
C PRO A 48 -0.40 0.58 1.30
N LEU A 49 -1.68 0.56 1.70
CA LEU A 49 -2.16 0.04 2.98
C LEU A 49 -3.36 -0.88 2.80
N ASN A 50 -3.47 -1.91 3.62
CA ASN A 50 -4.60 -2.82 3.60
C ASN A 50 -5.69 -2.33 4.58
N GLY A 51 -6.76 -1.74 4.05
CA GLY A 51 -7.92 -1.34 4.85
C GLY A 51 -8.84 -2.53 5.18
N ALA A 52 -9.89 -2.29 5.97
CA ALA A 52 -10.93 -3.29 6.22
C ALA A 52 -11.63 -3.72 4.92
N THR A 53 -11.82 -2.76 4.01
CA THR A 53 -12.36 -2.96 2.67
C THR A 53 -11.55 -2.09 1.70
N ASN A 54 -10.98 -2.68 0.66
CA ASN A 54 -10.19 -1.96 -0.37
C ASN A 54 -11.01 -1.71 -1.64
N THR A 55 -12.28 -1.36 -1.52
CA THR A 55 -13.11 -0.98 -2.68
C THR A 55 -12.98 0.50 -2.99
N VAL A 56 -13.27 0.89 -4.23
CA VAL A 56 -13.31 2.29 -4.65
C VAL A 56 -14.21 3.12 -3.73
N LEU A 57 -15.39 2.62 -3.38
CA LEU A 57 -16.28 3.33 -2.46
C LEU A 57 -15.68 3.49 -1.05
N ALA A 58 -14.99 2.47 -0.53
CA ALA A 58 -14.39 2.55 0.79
C ALA A 58 -13.18 3.48 0.84
N LEU A 59 -12.35 3.45 -0.21
CA LEU A 59 -11.11 4.22 -0.29
C LEU A 59 -11.32 5.67 -0.75
N PHE A 60 -12.38 5.91 -1.53
CA PHE A 60 -12.74 7.22 -2.07
C PHE A 60 -14.26 7.45 -1.88
N PRO A 61 -14.73 7.63 -0.63
CA PRO A 61 -16.16 7.70 -0.31
C PRO A 61 -16.85 8.92 -0.92
N SER A 62 -16.11 10.02 -1.09
CA SER A 62 -16.58 11.24 -1.73
C SER A 62 -15.44 11.88 -2.49
N VAL A 63 -15.69 12.19 -3.76
CA VAL A 63 -14.77 12.89 -4.67
C VAL A 63 -15.57 13.85 -5.55
N PRO A 64 -14.94 14.83 -6.21
CA PRO A 64 -15.64 15.66 -7.20
C PRO A 64 -16.27 14.84 -8.32
N ASN A 65 -17.42 15.32 -8.81
CA ASN A 65 -18.13 14.73 -9.95
C ASN A 65 -17.22 14.72 -11.19
N GLY A 66 -17.18 13.59 -11.90
CA GLY A 66 -16.32 13.35 -13.06
C GLY A 66 -15.00 12.66 -12.73
N THR A 67 -14.67 12.48 -11.45
CA THR A 67 -13.52 11.67 -11.01
C THR A 67 -13.65 10.26 -11.57
N SER A 68 -12.57 9.74 -12.14
CA SER A 68 -12.55 8.38 -12.68
C SER A 68 -11.32 7.62 -12.20
N ILE A 69 -11.46 6.33 -11.97
CA ILE A 69 -10.38 5.41 -11.62
C ILE A 69 -10.33 4.31 -12.68
N PHE A 70 -9.15 3.99 -13.18
CA PHE A 70 -8.94 2.95 -14.20
C PHE A 70 -7.86 1.95 -13.78
N LYS A 71 -8.16 0.66 -13.90
CA LYS A 71 -7.21 -0.45 -13.77
C LYS A 71 -6.86 -1.00 -15.14
N PHE A 72 -5.59 -1.33 -15.33
CA PHE A 72 -5.13 -1.99 -16.55
C PHE A 72 -5.14 -3.50 -16.36
N ASP A 73 -5.87 -4.21 -17.22
CA ASP A 73 -5.81 -5.67 -17.28
C ASP A 73 -4.70 -6.08 -18.25
N SER A 74 -3.63 -6.63 -17.68
CA SER A 74 -2.46 -7.11 -18.43
C SER A 74 -2.75 -8.27 -19.39
N VAL A 75 -3.83 -9.03 -19.17
CA VAL A 75 -4.18 -10.19 -20.02
C VAL A 75 -4.91 -9.72 -21.27
N SER A 76 -5.94 -8.89 -21.09
CA SER A 76 -6.75 -8.37 -22.20
C SER A 76 -6.16 -7.10 -22.85
N GLY A 77 -5.17 -6.47 -22.22
CA GLY A 77 -4.61 -5.18 -22.67
C GLY A 77 -5.59 -4.02 -22.58
N SER A 78 -6.68 -4.18 -21.81
CA SER A 78 -7.80 -3.23 -21.74
C SER A 78 -7.89 -2.58 -20.36
N TYR A 79 -8.62 -1.47 -20.29
CA TYR A 79 -8.92 -0.80 -19.03
C TYR A 79 -10.31 -1.15 -18.52
N THR A 80 -10.41 -1.41 -17.23
CA THR A 80 -11.67 -1.40 -16.48
C THR A 80 -11.66 -0.21 -15.54
N GLY A 81 -12.82 0.31 -15.14
CA GLY A 81 -12.82 1.50 -14.31
C GLY A 81 -14.14 1.79 -13.62
N SER A 82 -14.10 2.84 -12.79
CA SER A 82 -15.27 3.43 -12.17
C SER A 82 -15.22 4.95 -12.26
N THR A 83 -16.36 5.59 -12.47
CA THR A 83 -16.52 7.04 -12.51
C THR A 83 -17.54 7.47 -11.47
N PHE A 84 -17.22 8.54 -10.75
CA PHE A 84 -18.08 9.15 -9.74
C PHE A 84 -18.96 10.23 -10.39
N LEU A 85 -20.26 10.00 -10.48
CA LEU A 85 -21.25 10.93 -11.00
C LEU A 85 -22.46 10.97 -10.07
N PHE A 86 -23.05 12.16 -9.92
CA PHE A 86 -24.29 12.36 -9.18
C PHE A 86 -24.26 11.78 -7.74
N GLY A 87 -23.10 11.86 -7.07
CA GLY A 87 -22.93 11.39 -5.70
C GLY A 87 -22.65 9.90 -5.53
N SER A 88 -22.41 9.15 -6.61
CA SER A 88 -22.12 7.71 -6.55
C SER A 88 -21.09 7.25 -7.58
N TRP A 89 -20.38 6.18 -7.24
CA TRP A 89 -19.55 5.42 -8.19
C TRP A 89 -20.43 4.50 -9.02
N ASN A 90 -20.20 4.42 -10.34
CA ASN A 90 -20.90 3.46 -11.21
C ASN A 90 -20.45 2.00 -11.01
N ASN A 91 -19.31 1.77 -10.35
CA ASN A 91 -18.79 0.46 -9.96
C ASN A 91 -18.12 0.58 -8.58
N PRO A 92 -18.92 0.75 -7.51
CA PRO A 92 -18.42 1.02 -6.16
C PRO A 92 -17.65 -0.16 -5.57
N SER A 93 -17.88 -1.38 -6.08
CA SER A 93 -17.25 -2.62 -5.64
C SER A 93 -15.91 -2.91 -6.29
N MET A 94 -15.48 -2.13 -7.28
CA MET A 94 -14.14 -2.30 -7.87
C MET A 94 -13.07 -2.20 -6.78
N THR A 95 -12.16 -3.15 -6.72
CA THR A 95 -11.12 -3.20 -5.68
C THR A 95 -9.81 -2.56 -6.13
N LEU A 96 -9.13 -1.92 -5.19
CA LEU A 96 -7.77 -1.36 -5.30
C LEU A 96 -6.94 -1.91 -4.14
N VAL A 97 -6.57 -3.19 -4.21
CA VAL A 97 -5.80 -3.83 -3.14
C VAL A 97 -4.32 -3.46 -3.26
N PRO A 98 -3.54 -3.52 -2.15
CA PRO A 98 -2.12 -3.25 -2.24
C PRO A 98 -1.40 -4.17 -3.24
N GLY A 99 -0.55 -3.56 -4.06
CA GLY A 99 0.14 -4.23 -5.18
C GLY A 99 -0.45 -3.90 -6.55
N GLU A 100 -1.73 -3.53 -6.60
CA GLU A 100 -2.39 -3.09 -7.82
C GLU A 100 -2.14 -1.60 -8.05
N GLY A 101 -1.68 -1.25 -9.25
CA GLY A 101 -1.65 0.13 -9.69
C GLY A 101 -2.97 0.51 -10.38
N PHE A 102 -3.30 1.79 -10.35
CA PHE A 102 -4.45 2.37 -11.03
C PHE A 102 -4.15 3.80 -11.49
N PHE A 103 -4.84 4.22 -12.54
CA PHE A 103 -4.96 5.64 -12.86
C PHE A 103 -6.09 6.25 -12.05
N PHE A 104 -5.84 7.43 -11.50
CA PHE A 104 -6.86 8.32 -10.99
C PHE A 104 -6.91 9.56 -11.89
N LYS A 105 -8.10 9.90 -12.39
CA LYS A 105 -8.35 11.12 -13.15
C LYS A 105 -9.06 12.13 -12.26
N ASN A 106 -8.35 13.19 -11.89
CA ASN A 106 -8.89 14.36 -11.24
C ASN A 106 -9.46 15.32 -12.31
N PRO A 107 -10.79 15.58 -12.33
CA PRO A 107 -11.41 16.45 -13.33
C PRO A 107 -11.31 17.93 -12.96
N THR A 108 -10.82 18.26 -11.76
CA THR A 108 -10.79 19.63 -11.24
C THR A 108 -9.49 20.34 -11.58
N GLY A 109 -9.48 21.67 -11.47
CA GLY A 109 -8.27 22.49 -11.63
C GLY A 109 -7.34 22.51 -10.41
N THR A 110 -7.68 21.79 -9.33
CA THR A 110 -6.94 21.79 -8.07
C THR A 110 -6.57 20.36 -7.65
N PRO A 111 -5.41 20.12 -7.01
CA PRO A 111 -5.08 18.80 -6.51
C PRO A 111 -6.12 18.27 -5.50
N ILE A 112 -6.39 16.96 -5.56
CA ILE A 112 -7.21 16.23 -4.57
C ILE A 112 -6.26 15.39 -3.74
N THR A 113 -6.40 15.37 -2.41
CA THR A 113 -5.63 14.47 -1.55
C THR A 113 -6.54 13.37 -1.02
N ASN A 114 -6.12 12.12 -1.17
CA ASN A 114 -6.74 10.99 -0.48
C ASN A 114 -5.85 10.51 0.66
N THR A 115 -6.46 10.18 1.79
CA THR A 115 -5.78 9.57 2.92
C THR A 115 -6.11 8.09 2.95
N PHE A 116 -5.16 7.25 2.53
CA PHE A 116 -5.25 5.81 2.73
C PHE A 116 -5.03 5.49 4.20
N VAL A 117 -5.88 4.65 4.79
CA VAL A 117 -5.78 4.22 6.19
C VAL A 117 -5.89 2.71 6.23
N GLY A 118 -4.98 2.06 6.95
CA GLY A 118 -5.01 0.61 7.07
C GLY A 118 -3.72 0.03 7.65
N ASN A 119 -3.67 -1.29 7.59
CA ASN A 119 -2.54 -2.07 8.05
C ASN A 119 -1.42 -2.08 7.00
N VAL A 120 -0.18 -2.02 7.45
CA VAL A 120 0.98 -2.33 6.61
C VAL A 120 1.03 -3.85 6.42
N MET A 121 1.06 -4.31 5.17
CA MET A 121 1.19 -5.73 4.87
C MET A 121 2.56 -6.26 5.34
N GLN A 122 2.60 -7.52 5.77
CA GLN A 122 3.80 -8.17 6.32
C GLN A 122 3.93 -9.62 5.83
N GLY A 123 5.10 -10.20 6.04
CA GLY A 123 5.44 -11.55 5.58
C GLY A 123 5.93 -11.54 4.14
N THR A 124 5.72 -12.65 3.43
CA THR A 124 6.05 -12.77 2.01
C THR A 124 4.90 -12.21 1.18
N LEU A 125 5.21 -11.15 0.42
CA LEU A 125 4.31 -10.35 -0.38
C LEU A 125 4.65 -10.59 -1.85
N THR A 126 3.67 -11.00 -2.65
CA THR A 126 3.86 -11.37 -4.05
C THR A 126 2.86 -10.67 -4.95
N THR A 127 3.37 -9.92 -5.93
CA THR A 127 2.60 -9.32 -7.02
C THR A 127 2.90 -10.04 -8.34
N PRO A 128 1.91 -10.62 -9.04
CA PRO A 128 2.13 -11.25 -10.34
C PRO A 128 2.49 -10.21 -11.40
N LEU A 129 3.47 -10.53 -12.25
CA LEU A 129 3.87 -9.70 -13.37
C LEU A 129 3.62 -10.49 -14.67
N SER A 130 2.74 -9.99 -15.53
CA SER A 130 2.46 -10.61 -16.82
C SER A 130 3.56 -10.30 -17.84
N ALA A 131 3.70 -11.14 -18.86
CA ALA A 131 4.46 -10.76 -20.05
C ALA A 131 3.79 -9.54 -20.70
N GLY A 132 4.57 -8.60 -21.22
CA GLY A 132 4.06 -7.30 -21.64
C GLY A 132 3.87 -6.36 -20.44
N PHE A 133 2.86 -5.49 -20.51
CA PHE A 133 2.64 -4.45 -19.51
C PHE A 133 1.84 -4.99 -18.32
N THR A 134 2.28 -4.62 -17.11
CA THR A 134 1.48 -4.78 -15.88
C THR A 134 1.53 -3.46 -15.12
N LEU A 135 0.37 -2.98 -14.66
CA LEU A 135 0.27 -1.79 -13.82
C LEU A 135 0.27 -2.18 -12.35
N VAL A 136 1.34 -1.83 -11.62
CA VAL A 136 1.58 -2.27 -10.25
C VAL A 136 2.03 -1.12 -9.36
N GLY A 137 2.11 -1.38 -8.05
CA GLY A 137 2.76 -0.51 -7.08
C GLY A 137 3.19 -1.30 -5.84
N SER A 138 3.87 -0.66 -4.91
CA SER A 138 4.33 -1.35 -3.69
C SER A 138 3.14 -1.80 -2.83
N GLN A 139 3.22 -3.02 -2.28
CA GLN A 139 2.26 -3.56 -1.30
C GLN A 139 2.43 -2.97 0.11
N VAL A 140 3.49 -2.19 0.31
CA VAL A 140 3.85 -1.55 1.59
C VAL A 140 4.24 -0.09 1.37
N PRO A 141 4.11 0.80 2.37
CA PRO A 141 4.38 2.22 2.22
C PRO A 141 5.89 2.52 2.25
N GLN A 142 6.60 2.09 1.22
CA GLN A 142 8.04 2.27 1.07
C GLN A 142 8.37 3.02 -0.23
N THR A 143 9.24 4.01 -0.12
CA THR A 143 9.87 4.67 -1.27
C THR A 143 11.20 3.98 -1.60
N GLY A 144 11.63 4.02 -2.85
CA GLY A 144 12.96 3.57 -3.22
C GLY A 144 13.15 3.32 -4.71
N LEU A 145 14.38 2.96 -5.06
CA LEU A 145 14.77 2.46 -6.36
C LEU A 145 14.03 1.15 -6.69
N VAL A 146 13.51 1.06 -7.91
CA VAL A 146 12.53 0.04 -8.32
C VAL A 146 13.03 -1.40 -8.17
N SER A 147 14.28 -1.69 -8.52
CA SER A 147 14.95 -2.98 -8.38
C SER A 147 15.82 -3.02 -7.12
N THR A 148 16.60 -1.97 -6.83
CA THR A 148 17.59 -1.98 -5.74
C THR A 148 16.94 -1.99 -4.36
N ASP A 149 15.98 -1.10 -4.09
CA ASP A 149 15.34 -0.98 -2.77
C ASP A 149 14.01 -1.77 -2.72
N LEU A 150 13.26 -1.74 -3.83
CA LEU A 150 11.94 -2.33 -3.93
C LEU A 150 11.97 -3.74 -4.50
N GLY A 151 13.08 -4.23 -5.06
CA GLY A 151 13.22 -5.63 -5.46
C GLY A 151 12.36 -6.08 -6.64
N VAL A 152 11.90 -5.16 -7.49
CA VAL A 152 11.19 -5.52 -8.74
C VAL A 152 12.16 -6.26 -9.66
N PRO A 153 11.86 -7.50 -10.08
CA PRO A 153 12.78 -8.26 -10.93
C PRO A 153 12.78 -7.68 -12.34
N ILE A 154 13.90 -7.07 -12.73
CA ILE A 154 14.09 -6.48 -14.06
C ILE A 154 15.21 -7.21 -14.82
N GLY A 155 14.92 -7.58 -16.05
CA GLY A 155 15.83 -8.24 -16.99
C GLY A 155 16.22 -7.32 -18.14
N ASN A 156 17.14 -7.81 -18.98
CA ASN A 156 17.56 -7.07 -20.18
C ASN A 156 16.37 -6.84 -21.13
N ALA A 157 16.30 -5.64 -21.70
CA ALA A 157 15.22 -5.14 -22.58
C ALA A 157 13.83 -5.05 -21.92
N GLU A 158 13.77 -5.04 -20.59
CA GLU A 158 12.54 -4.74 -19.85
C GLU A 158 12.53 -3.26 -19.42
N SER A 159 11.36 -2.73 -19.14
CA SER A 159 11.19 -1.29 -18.93
C SER A 159 10.28 -0.98 -17.76
N ILE A 160 10.53 0.15 -17.12
CA ILE A 160 9.66 0.78 -16.13
C ILE A 160 9.15 2.09 -16.71
N PHE A 161 7.84 2.32 -16.63
CA PHE A 161 7.20 3.57 -17.00
C PHE A 161 6.44 4.13 -15.81
N LYS A 162 6.85 5.33 -15.40
CA LYS A 162 6.18 6.14 -14.39
C LYS A 162 5.38 7.24 -15.09
N PHE A 163 4.38 7.79 -14.41
CA PHE A 163 3.58 8.89 -14.96
C PHE A 163 3.78 10.14 -14.11
N ASP A 164 4.38 11.17 -14.70
CA ASP A 164 4.48 12.48 -14.08
C ASP A 164 3.13 13.20 -14.20
N SER A 165 2.42 13.26 -13.06
CA SER A 165 1.10 13.88 -12.99
C SER A 165 1.10 15.40 -13.17
N VAL A 166 2.25 16.07 -13.10
CA VAL A 166 2.35 17.52 -13.34
C VAL A 166 2.49 17.80 -14.82
N SER A 167 3.43 17.13 -15.48
CA SER A 167 3.65 17.28 -16.93
C SER A 167 2.69 16.45 -17.80
N GLN A 168 1.86 15.58 -17.19
CA GLN A 168 0.96 14.65 -17.85
C GLN A 168 1.69 13.79 -18.90
N SER A 169 2.89 13.31 -18.54
CA SER A 169 3.78 12.58 -19.45
C SER A 169 4.39 11.34 -18.78
N TYR A 170 4.82 10.37 -19.60
CA TYR A 170 5.54 9.21 -19.09
C TYR A 170 7.02 9.54 -18.90
N THR A 171 7.56 9.08 -17.78
CA THR A 171 8.99 9.03 -17.49
C THR A 171 9.39 7.57 -17.20
N GLY A 172 10.69 7.29 -17.05
CA GLY A 172 11.16 5.95 -16.70
C GLY A 172 12.41 5.57 -17.46
N GLY A 173 12.63 4.26 -17.63
CA GLY A 173 13.84 3.74 -18.26
C GLY A 173 13.71 2.28 -18.65
N SER A 174 14.56 1.86 -19.58
CA SER A 174 14.74 0.46 -19.94
C SER A 174 16.05 -0.07 -19.38
N PHE A 175 16.06 -1.31 -18.93
CA PHE A 175 17.26 -1.97 -18.44
C PHE A 175 17.94 -2.69 -19.61
N LEU A 176 19.13 -2.22 -19.99
CA LEU A 176 19.87 -2.69 -21.16
C LEU A 176 21.33 -2.91 -20.80
N PHE A 177 21.87 -4.07 -21.17
CA PHE A 177 23.28 -4.42 -21.01
C PHE A 177 23.80 -4.21 -19.57
N GLY A 178 22.96 -4.49 -18.57
CA GLY A 178 23.31 -4.36 -17.14
C GLY A 178 23.16 -2.94 -16.56
N SER A 179 22.56 -1.99 -17.29
CA SER A 179 22.38 -0.61 -16.84
C SER A 179 21.04 -0.02 -17.29
N TRP A 180 20.59 1.06 -16.63
CA TRP A 180 19.40 1.79 -17.04
C TRP A 180 19.71 2.77 -18.18
N SER A 181 18.82 2.85 -19.17
CA SER A 181 19.00 3.67 -20.37
C SER A 181 19.15 5.18 -20.10
N GLY A 182 18.73 5.66 -18.93
CA GLY A 182 18.93 7.04 -18.46
C GLY A 182 20.12 7.24 -17.53
N GLY A 183 20.96 6.20 -17.33
CA GLY A 183 22.07 6.19 -16.37
C GLY A 183 21.64 6.12 -14.90
N VAL A 184 20.35 6.28 -14.62
CA VAL A 184 19.78 6.29 -13.27
C VAL A 184 18.61 5.32 -13.21
N GLU A 185 18.57 4.55 -12.14
CA GLU A 185 17.46 3.65 -11.83
C GLU A 185 16.21 4.45 -11.42
N PRO A 186 15.01 4.13 -11.97
CA PRO A 186 13.78 4.78 -11.57
C PRO A 186 13.48 4.58 -10.07
N THR A 187 13.23 5.68 -9.36
CA THR A 187 12.70 5.68 -7.99
C THR A 187 11.18 5.68 -8.01
N VAL A 188 10.52 4.99 -7.08
CA VAL A 188 9.06 4.96 -6.90
C VAL A 188 8.73 5.45 -5.50
N GLY A 189 7.79 6.39 -5.39
CA GLY A 189 7.31 6.95 -4.13
C GLY A 189 6.27 6.08 -3.42
N VAL A 190 5.97 6.44 -2.18
CA VAL A 190 4.90 5.78 -1.40
C VAL A 190 3.54 6.03 -2.06
N GLY A 191 2.81 4.95 -2.36
CA GLY A 191 1.50 5.04 -3.03
C GLY A 191 1.58 5.38 -4.52
N GLU A 192 2.77 5.40 -5.11
CA GLU A 192 2.96 5.62 -6.56
C GLU A 192 2.78 4.32 -7.34
N GLY A 193 1.97 4.37 -8.40
CA GLY A 193 1.82 3.29 -9.36
C GLY A 193 2.78 3.45 -10.53
N PHE A 194 3.17 2.35 -11.17
CA PHE A 194 4.01 2.36 -12.37
C PHE A 194 3.72 1.14 -13.24
N PHE A 195 3.97 1.27 -14.54
CA PHE A 195 4.00 0.13 -15.43
C PHE A 195 5.36 -0.55 -15.40
N VAL A 196 5.34 -1.87 -15.34
CA VAL A 196 6.47 -2.71 -15.70
C VAL A 196 6.15 -3.42 -17.01
N LYS A 197 7.10 -3.39 -17.95
CA LYS A 197 7.04 -4.16 -19.19
C LYS A 197 8.01 -5.32 -19.10
N LYS A 198 7.48 -6.53 -18.98
CA LYS A 198 8.25 -7.78 -18.88
C LYS A 198 8.35 -8.50 -20.23
N ASN A 199 9.43 -9.23 -20.45
CA ASN A 199 9.56 -10.09 -21.62
C ASN A 199 8.84 -11.43 -21.44
N ALA A 200 8.77 -11.91 -20.19
CA ALA A 200 8.07 -13.12 -19.80
C ALA A 200 7.35 -12.90 -18.46
N SER A 201 6.30 -13.67 -18.21
CA SER A 201 5.60 -13.63 -16.92
C SER A 201 6.54 -14.00 -15.77
N GLY A 202 6.32 -13.37 -14.62
CA GLY A 202 7.06 -13.63 -13.40
C GLY A 202 6.30 -13.12 -12.18
N SER A 203 7.03 -12.91 -11.09
CA SER A 203 6.44 -12.35 -9.87
C SER A 203 7.42 -11.39 -9.20
N TRP A 204 6.88 -10.33 -8.63
CA TRP A 204 7.60 -9.45 -7.73
C TRP A 204 7.32 -9.91 -6.30
N THR A 205 8.29 -10.59 -5.70
CA THR A 205 8.17 -11.17 -4.35
C THR A 205 9.16 -10.53 -3.40
N ARG A 206 8.67 -10.11 -2.23
CA ARG A 206 9.48 -9.50 -1.16
C ARG A 206 9.06 -10.05 0.19
N THR A 207 9.99 -10.11 1.14
CA THR A 207 9.64 -10.34 2.55
C THR A 207 9.74 -9.02 3.30
N PHE A 208 8.68 -8.63 4.01
CA PHE A 208 8.61 -7.37 4.74
C PHE A 208 8.14 -7.60 6.18
N SER A 209 8.74 -6.90 7.13
CA SER A 209 8.30 -6.87 8.53
C SER A 209 8.58 -5.49 9.12
N VAL A 210 7.69 -5.02 9.99
CA VAL A 210 7.81 -3.70 10.62
C VAL A 210 8.74 -3.71 11.84
N ASN A 211 9.06 -4.90 12.36
CA ASN A 211 9.80 -5.08 13.62
C ASN A 211 11.23 -5.65 13.41
N GLN A 212 11.87 -5.37 12.27
CA GLN A 212 13.26 -5.77 12.02
C GLN A 212 14.26 -4.72 12.49
#